data_AF-A0A7C1N525-F1
#
_entry.id   AF-A0A7C1N525-F1
#
_cell.length_a   1.000
_cell.length_b   1.000
_cell.length_c   1.000
_cell.angle_alpha   90.00
_cell.angle_beta   90.00
_cell.angle_gamma   90.00
#
_symmetry.space_group_name_H-M   'P 1'
#
loop_
_entity.id
_entity.type
_entity.pdbx_description
1 polymer ?
#
loop_
_entity_poly.entity_id
_entity_poly.type
_entity_poly.pdbx_seq_one_letter_code
_entity_poly.pdbx_strand_id
1 'polypeptide(L)' 'MMGYWGMGWFGMIFMIVFWVLLIVGLVFLVKWLIQTTSSGKTDGRMGSSAIEILKERYARGEIDQAEFEVKKKDLLE' A
#
# COMPACT_ATOMS: atom_id res chain seq x y z
N MET A 1 -45.94 9.18 27.90
CA MET A 1 -45.18 8.70 26.72
C MET A 1 -43.80 9.34 26.75
N MET A 2 -42.86 8.79 27.51
CA MET A 2 -41.49 9.31 27.60
C MET A 2 -40.51 8.13 27.63
N GLY A 3 -39.99 7.74 26.46
CA GLY A 3 -39.07 6.60 26.37
C GLY A 3 -38.36 6.40 25.04
N TYR A 4 -38.49 7.33 24.08
CA TYR A 4 -37.90 7.16 22.74
C TYR A 4 -36.79 8.15 22.41
N TRP A 5 -36.59 9.20 23.22
CA TRP A 5 -35.52 10.19 22.99
C TRP A 5 -34.15 9.68 23.45
N GLY A 6 -34.13 8.71 24.37
CA GLY A 6 -32.93 8.08 24.91
C GLY A 6 -32.44 6.84 24.15
N MET A 7 -33.02 6.48 23.00
CA MET A 7 -32.57 5.30 22.24
C MET A 7 -31.92 5.67 20.89
N GLY A 8 -32.26 6.83 20.32
CA GLY A 8 -31.74 7.28 19.02
C GLY A 8 -30.27 7.71 19.04
N TRP A 9 -29.86 8.49 20.04
CA TRP A 9 -28.47 8.90 20.27
C TRP A 9 -27.51 7.71 20.49
N PHE A 10 -27.92 6.72 21.28
CA PHE A 10 -27.13 5.52 21.54
C PHE A 10 -26.97 4.67 20.27
N GLY A 11 -28.04 4.54 19.46
CA GLY A 11 -27.97 3.90 18.15
C GLY A 11 -27.06 4.63 17.16
N MET A 12 -27.08 5.97 17.16
CA MET A 12 -26.23 6.79 16.30
C MET A 12 -24.74 6.65 16.67
N ILE A 13 -24.41 6.68 17.95
CA ILE A 13 -23.05 6.49 18.44
C ILE A 13 -22.55 5.09 18.10
N PHE A 14 -23.37 4.07 18.35
CA PHE A 14 -23.01 2.68 18.04
C PHE A 14 -22.74 2.48 16.55
N MET A 15 -23.54 3.10 15.68
CA MET A 15 -23.33 3.06 14.23
C MET A 15 -21.99 3.70 13.84
N ILE A 16 -21.65 4.87 14.38
CA ILE A 16 -20.37 5.55 14.10
C ILE A 16 -19.20 4.70 14.59
N VAL A 17 -19.27 4.17 15.81
CA VAL A 17 -18.23 3.31 16.38
C VAL A 17 -18.04 2.06 15.53
N PHE A 18 -19.13 1.45 15.05
CA PHE A 18 -19.07 0.30 14.15
C PHE A 18 -18.33 0.63 12.84
N TRP A 19 -18.65 1.76 12.20
CA TRP A 19 -17.95 2.20 10.99
C TRP A 19 -16.47 2.50 11.23
N VAL A 20 -16.14 3.16 12.34
CA VAL A 20 -14.75 3.43 12.73
C VAL A 20 -13.98 2.13 12.94
N LEU A 21 -14.56 1.16 13.67
CA LEU A 21 -13.95 -0.15 13.86
C LEU A 21 -13.71 -0.87 12.53
N LEU A 22 -14.66 -0.77 11.60
CA LEU A 22 -14.57 -1.42 10.30
C LEU A 22 -13.44 -0.81 9.45
N ILE A 23 -13.32 0.52 9.45
CA ILE A 23 -12.22 1.23 8.80
C ILE A 23 -10.88 0.91 9.46
N VAL A 24 -10.80 0.95 10.79
CA VAL A 24 -9.57 0.63 11.53
C VAL A 24 -9.14 -0.81 11.26
N GLY A 25 -10.08 -1.75 11.25
CA GLY A 25 -9.82 -3.16 10.90
C GLY A 25 -9.29 -3.31 9.49
N LEU A 26 -9.88 -2.62 8.51
CA LEU A 26 -9.41 -2.62 7.12
C LEU A 26 -8.01 -2.02 7.00
N VAL A 27 -7.77 -0.85 7.61
CA VAL A 27 -6.46 -0.19 7.61
C VAL A 27 -5.42 -1.06 8.30
N PHE A 28 -5.76 -1.69 9.42
CA PHE A 28 -4.87 -2.61 10.12
C PHE A 28 -4.54 -3.84 9.28
N LEU A 29 -5.53 -4.43 8.61
CA LEU A 29 -5.34 -5.58 7.71
C LEU A 29 -4.44 -5.23 6.53
N VAL A 30 -4.69 -4.09 5.88
CA VAL A 30 -3.86 -3.58 4.78
C VAL A 30 -2.44 -3.29 5.28
N LYS A 31 -2.30 -2.60 6.42
CA LYS A 31 -1.00 -2.28 7.01
C LYS A 31 -0.25 -3.54 7.45
N TRP A 32 -0.95 -4.57 7.93
CA TRP A 32 -0.38 -5.87 8.29
C TRP A 32 0.03 -6.66 7.06
N LEU A 33 -0.77 -6.64 5.98
CA LEU A 33 -0.44 -7.28 4.71
C LEU A 33 0.78 -6.60 4.04
N ILE A 34 0.85 -5.27 4.08
CA ILE A 34 2.01 -4.51 3.61
C ILE A 34 3.22 -4.79 4.50
N GLN A 35 3.09 -4.82 5.82
CA GLN A 35 4.20 -5.13 6.72
C GLN A 35 4.69 -6.56 6.56
N THR A 36 3.81 -7.57 6.46
CA THR A 36 4.21 -8.95 6.20
C THR A 36 4.87 -9.12 4.83
N THR A 37 4.38 -8.42 3.80
CA THR A 37 5.04 -8.37 2.48
C THR A 37 6.33 -7.55 2.50
N SER A 38 6.49 -6.61 3.44
CA SER A 38 7.65 -5.73 3.57
C SER A 38 8.69 -6.23 4.57
N SER A 39 8.34 -7.17 5.46
CA SER A 39 9.26 -7.84 6.40
C SER A 39 10.16 -8.86 5.70
N GLY A 40 9.87 -9.19 4.43
CA GLY A 40 10.79 -9.88 3.52
C GLY A 40 11.52 -8.96 2.53
N LYS A 41 11.43 -7.63 2.66
CA LYS A 41 11.95 -6.64 1.69
C LYS A 41 12.98 -5.68 2.27
N THR A 42 13.82 -6.15 3.18
CA THR A 42 15.06 -5.46 3.52
C THR A 42 16.21 -5.77 2.55
N ASP A 43 16.07 -6.76 1.66
CA ASP A 43 17.04 -7.02 0.57
C ASP A 43 16.50 -6.80 -0.86
N GLY A 44 15.19 -6.92 -1.11
CA GLY A 44 14.62 -6.88 -2.47
C GLY A 44 14.23 -5.49 -3.03
N ARG A 45 14.33 -4.41 -2.24
CA ARG A 45 13.92 -3.05 -2.68
C ARG A 45 14.96 -2.36 -3.55
N MET A 46 16.22 -2.73 -3.48
CA MET A 46 17.26 -2.15 -4.33
C MET A 46 17.06 -2.57 -5.79
N GLY A 47 16.74 -3.84 -6.06
CA GLY A 47 16.50 -4.35 -7.40
C GLY A 47 15.21 -3.81 -8.05
N SER A 48 14.10 -3.77 -7.31
CA SER A 48 12.85 -3.21 -7.88
C SER A 48 12.93 -1.71 -8.09
N SER A 49 13.56 -0.95 -7.18
CA SER A 49 13.77 0.49 -7.38
C SER A 49 14.79 0.78 -8.48
N ALA A 50 15.85 -0.01 -8.63
CA ALA A 50 16.82 0.14 -9.71
C ALA A 50 16.16 -0.07 -11.08
N ILE A 51 15.34 -1.11 -11.24
CA ILE A 51 14.58 -1.37 -12.46
C ILE A 51 13.56 -0.26 -12.74
N GLU A 52 12.89 0.25 -11.70
CA GLU A 52 11.91 1.32 -11.81
C GLU A 52 12.56 2.66 -12.20
N ILE A 53 13.75 2.97 -11.65
CA ILE A 53 14.58 4.12 -12.03
C ILE A 53 15.12 3.99 -13.47
N LEU A 54 15.53 2.78 -13.88
CA LEU A 54 15.94 2.47 -15.26
C LEU A 54 14.79 2.70 -16.24
N LYS A 55 13.57 2.30 -15.86
CA LYS A 55 12.37 2.48 -16.69
C LYS A 55 11.98 3.94 -16.85
N GLU A 56 12.10 4.74 -15.78
CA GLU A 56 11.82 6.17 -15.82
C GLU A 56 12.78 6.92 -16.76
N ARG A 57 14.07 6.60 -16.73
CA ARG A 57 15.06 7.25 -17.61
C ARG A 57 14.95 6.81 -19.07
N TYR A 58 14.55 5.56 -19.32
CA TYR A 58 14.22 5.10 -20.67
C TYR A 58 13.01 5.85 -21.23
N ALA A 59 11.97 6.06 -20.42
CA ALA A 59 10.80 6.85 -20.81
C ALA A 59 11.12 8.34 -21.04
N ARG A 60 12.12 8.87 -20.33
CA ARG A 60 12.67 10.23 -20.56
C ARG A 60 13.57 10.29 -21.80
N GLY A 61 13.92 9.16 -22.41
CA GLY A 61 14.82 9.08 -23.56
C GLY A 61 16.29 9.35 -23.22
N GLU A 62 16.66 9.32 -21.94
CA GLU A 62 18.04 9.55 -21.48
C GLU A 62 18.94 8.32 -21.68
N ILE A 63 18.35 7.15 -21.88
CA ILE A 63 19.04 5.88 -22.08
C ILE A 63 18.42 5.14 -23.26
N ASP A 64 19.27 4.53 -24.08
CA ASP A 64 18.85 3.74 -25.23
C ASP A 64 18.33 2.36 -24.81
N GLN A 65 17.48 1.74 -25.65
CA GLN A 65 16.92 0.42 -25.40
C GLN A 65 18.00 -0.65 -25.22
N ALA A 66 19.14 -0.52 -25.93
CA ALA A 66 20.26 -1.44 -25.80
C ALA A 66 20.89 -1.37 -24.40
N GLU A 67 21.06 -0.18 -23.82
CA GLU A 67 21.62 0.00 -22.48
C GLU A 67 20.67 -0.46 -21.39
N PHE A 68 19.36 -0.29 -21.59
CA PHE A 68 18.32 -0.77 -20.67
C PHE A 68 18.36 -2.31 -20.55
N GLU A 69 18.44 -3.02 -21.68
CA GLU A 69 18.42 -4.49 -21.68
C GLU A 69 19.69 -5.10 -21.06
N VAL A 70 20.87 -4.48 -21.24
CA VAL A 70 22.11 -4.93 -20.60
C VAL A 70 22.02 -4.80 -19.07
N LYS A 71 21.63 -3.62 -18.58
CA LYS A 71 21.53 -3.37 -17.13
C LYS A 71 20.40 -4.17 -16.47
N LYS A 72 19.32 -4.44 -17.20
CA LYS A 72 18.23 -5.29 -16.73
C LYS A 72 18.66 -6.75 -16.59
N LYS A 73 19.48 -7.26 -17.51
CA LYS A 73 20.04 -8.62 -17.41
C LYS A 73 21.01 -8.74 -16.24
N ASP A 74 21.89 -7.76 -16.07
CA ASP A 74 22.86 -7.69 -14.96
C ASP A 74 22.20 -7.62 -13.57
N LEU A 75 20.97 -7.08 -13.49
CA LEU A 75 20.18 -7.03 -12.26
C LEU A 75 19.28 -8.27 -12.03
N LEU A 76 19.12 -9.12 -13.05
CA LEU A 76 18.30 -10.34 -12.99
C LEU A 76 19.12 -11.63 -12.86
N GLU A 77 20.43 -11.55 -13.10
CA GLU A 77 21.43 -12.62 -12.93
C GLU A 77 22.05 -12.56 -11.52
#